data_AF-A0A933I8R4-F1
#
_entry.id   AF-A0A933I8R4-F1
#
_cell.length_a   1.000
_cell.length_b   1.000
_cell.length_c   1.000
_cell.angle_alpha   90.00
_cell.angle_beta   90.00
_cell.angle_gamma   90.00
#
_symmetry.space_group_name_H-M   'P 1'
#
loop_
_entity.id
_entity.type
_entity.pdbx_description
1 polymer ?
#
loop_
_entity_poly.entity_id
_entity_poly.type
_entity_poly.pdbx_seq_one_letter_code
_entity_poly.pdbx_strand_id
1 'polypeptide(L)'
;MGARETPEVKMSIQNKSNLQERAERAASLFPETARKTIVIEFAGTPKAGKTTTLSQINTFLKRCGFKVEIVVERASVCPIKDKKHVNFNIWTACTTLSQLLEKTQTPPRAEDPQILILDRGIFDSICWLRLMERLQRLRPSERKIVEDFLVIPDWRERITGVILMTASPADSMQREQGMLPVVGARGSIMNESVLQQMTIVARETAKDMQALFRVFEVSTSDEETKNKPQFTAEKVAELVLSLIEQQLQEEILHLPRTEVKGVFQSATTIDVNSARDLVAIFQSSGKYAPRQEVEADTGLVQALPVVVVRNASGQVLRLRRRERSEANPLHEKMVVWAGGHVRREDNHTGQAILKCITRELEEELRLRVTADSVTLLGAVYLEDGKSSVKHVAIVYEWRAPTDDVEVALSNAEFFERRGTSLSGKFVGLDEIVQEMNTAHNEEPWSDYIIREFLSKDAHHIQSRLF
;
A
#
# COMPACT_ATOMS: atom_id res chain seq x y z
N MET A 1 -63.84 -15.24 -32.87
CA MET A 1 -62.56 -15.50 -33.54
C MET A 1 -61.73 -14.22 -33.42
N GLY A 2 -60.59 -14.27 -32.74
CA GLY A 2 -59.68 -13.12 -32.58
C GLY A 2 -59.45 -12.68 -31.13
N ALA A 3 -58.81 -13.53 -30.31
CA ALA A 3 -58.11 -13.07 -29.11
C ALA A 3 -56.74 -12.55 -29.55
N ARG A 4 -56.42 -11.30 -29.21
CA ARG A 4 -55.10 -10.69 -29.44
C ARG A 4 -54.12 -11.24 -28.41
N GLU A 5 -53.10 -11.94 -28.87
CA GLU A 5 -51.93 -12.28 -28.07
C GLU A 5 -51.13 -11.01 -27.78
N THR A 6 -50.94 -10.71 -26.50
CA THR A 6 -49.91 -9.79 -26.03
C THR A 6 -48.54 -10.49 -26.11
N PRO A 7 -47.51 -9.87 -26.70
CA PRO A 7 -46.19 -10.48 -26.76
C PRO A 7 -45.53 -10.42 -25.37
N GLU A 8 -45.26 -11.58 -24.80
CA GLU A 8 -44.36 -11.72 -23.66
C GLU A 8 -42.98 -11.18 -24.04
N VAL A 9 -42.58 -10.10 -23.37
CA VAL A 9 -41.20 -9.60 -23.40
C VAL A 9 -40.34 -10.65 -22.72
N LYS A 10 -39.71 -11.53 -23.50
CA LYS A 10 -38.58 -12.34 -23.05
C LYS A 10 -37.44 -11.39 -22.66
N MET A 11 -37.38 -11.02 -21.37
CA MET A 11 -36.15 -10.51 -20.78
C MET A 11 -35.10 -11.63 -20.90
N SER A 12 -34.21 -11.51 -21.88
CA SER A 12 -33.00 -12.30 -21.92
C SER A 12 -32.21 -11.99 -20.64
N ILE A 13 -32.15 -12.94 -19.71
CA ILE A 13 -31.20 -12.91 -18.61
C ILE A 13 -29.82 -13.03 -19.27
N GLN A 14 -29.21 -11.88 -19.55
CA GLN A 14 -27.84 -11.83 -20.04
C GLN A 14 -26.95 -12.26 -18.87
N ASN A 15 -26.36 -13.45 -18.94
CA ASN A 15 -25.41 -13.91 -17.94
C ASN A 15 -24.23 -12.93 -17.90
N LYS A 16 -23.88 -12.47 -16.69
CA LYS A 16 -22.73 -11.60 -16.47
C LYS A 16 -21.45 -12.32 -16.89
N SER A 17 -20.48 -11.58 -17.41
CA SER A 17 -19.15 -12.15 -17.67
C SER A 17 -18.43 -12.41 -16.34
N ASN A 18 -17.49 -13.36 -16.33
CA ASN A 18 -16.65 -13.61 -15.14
C ASN A 18 -15.91 -12.34 -14.68
N LEU A 19 -15.44 -11.53 -15.63
CA LEU A 19 -14.82 -10.23 -15.34
C LEU A 19 -15.77 -9.29 -14.60
N GLN A 20 -17.02 -9.20 -15.05
CA GLN A 20 -18.02 -8.35 -14.40
C GLN A 20 -18.31 -8.83 -12.98
N GLU A 21 -18.51 -10.14 -12.77
CA GLU A 21 -18.78 -10.70 -11.44
C GLU A 21 -17.62 -10.46 -10.47
N ARG A 22 -16.38 -10.63 -10.93
CA ARG A 22 -15.17 -10.33 -10.16
C ARG A 22 -15.11 -8.84 -9.79
N ALA A 23 -15.33 -7.97 -10.76
CA ALA A 23 -15.28 -6.52 -10.55
C ALA A 23 -16.34 -6.03 -9.57
N GLU A 24 -17.60 -6.46 -9.72
CA GLU A 24 -18.70 -6.08 -8.82
C GLU A 24 -18.47 -6.60 -7.40
N ARG A 25 -17.95 -7.83 -7.24
CA ARG A 25 -17.57 -8.38 -5.93
C ARG A 25 -16.43 -7.58 -5.29
N ALA A 26 -15.39 -7.25 -6.06
CA ALA A 26 -14.30 -6.43 -5.55
C ALA A 26 -14.79 -5.03 -5.17
N ALA A 27 -15.71 -4.44 -5.95
CA ALA A 27 -16.31 -3.14 -5.64
C ALA A 27 -17.14 -3.17 -4.35
N SER A 28 -17.89 -4.26 -4.10
CA SER A 28 -18.67 -4.41 -2.87
C SER A 28 -17.80 -4.59 -1.63
N LEU A 29 -16.63 -5.22 -1.77
CA LEU A 29 -15.68 -5.43 -0.67
C LEU A 29 -14.85 -4.18 -0.36
N PHE A 30 -14.62 -3.31 -1.35
CA PHE A 30 -13.72 -2.17 -1.23
C PHE A 30 -13.97 -1.28 0.01
N PRO A 31 -15.21 -0.87 0.34
CA PRO A 31 -15.45 -0.02 1.52
C PRO A 31 -15.04 -0.66 2.84
N GLU A 32 -15.08 -1.99 2.91
CA GLU A 32 -14.77 -2.74 4.13
C GLU A 32 -13.30 -3.21 4.17
N THR A 33 -12.66 -3.48 3.05
CA THR A 33 -11.31 -4.08 3.05
C THR A 33 -10.22 -3.14 2.58
N ALA A 34 -10.54 -2.14 1.75
CA ALA A 34 -9.52 -1.22 1.25
C ALA A 34 -9.06 -0.24 2.34
N ARG A 35 -7.77 0.09 2.30
CA ARG A 35 -7.10 1.01 3.24
C ARG A 35 -6.60 2.28 2.59
N LYS A 36 -6.29 2.19 1.30
CA LYS A 36 -5.76 3.26 0.47
C LYS A 36 -6.34 3.16 -0.93
N THR A 37 -6.27 4.27 -1.65
CA THR A 37 -6.56 4.30 -3.09
C THR A 37 -5.63 3.35 -3.84
N ILE A 38 -6.21 2.55 -4.74
CA ILE A 38 -5.45 1.65 -5.61
C ILE A 38 -5.00 2.44 -6.84
N VAL A 39 -3.68 2.50 -7.09
CA VAL A 39 -3.12 3.31 -8.18
C VAL A 39 -2.55 2.41 -9.26
N ILE A 40 -3.10 2.53 -10.47
CA ILE A 40 -2.66 1.78 -11.65
C ILE A 40 -2.04 2.74 -12.66
N GLU A 41 -0.75 2.57 -12.95
CA GLU A 41 -0.07 3.36 -13.98
C GLU A 41 -0.16 2.66 -15.34
N PHE A 42 -0.56 3.40 -16.38
CA PHE A 42 -0.42 2.97 -17.77
C PHE A 42 0.80 3.64 -18.38
N ALA A 43 1.85 2.86 -18.62
CA ALA A 43 3.10 3.29 -19.22
C ALA A 43 3.30 2.66 -20.60
N GLY A 44 4.22 3.19 -21.40
CA GLY A 44 4.77 2.49 -22.56
C GLY A 44 4.84 3.29 -23.85
N THR A 45 5.02 2.61 -24.98
CA THR A 45 5.48 3.27 -26.20
C THR A 45 4.37 4.06 -26.92
N PRO A 46 4.73 5.06 -27.75
CA PRO A 46 3.76 5.78 -28.58
C PRO A 46 2.94 4.81 -29.45
N LYS A 47 1.63 5.07 -29.55
CA LYS A 47 0.67 4.27 -30.32
C LYS A 47 0.55 2.79 -29.91
N ALA A 48 0.96 2.43 -28.70
CA ALA A 48 0.72 1.09 -28.14
C ALA A 48 -0.74 0.82 -27.70
N GLY A 49 -1.69 1.72 -27.97
CA GLY A 49 -3.11 1.51 -27.60
C GLY A 49 -3.48 1.91 -26.17
N LYS A 50 -2.55 2.49 -25.40
CA LYS A 50 -2.75 2.93 -24.00
C LYS A 50 -4.06 3.66 -23.75
N THR A 51 -4.24 4.83 -24.35
CA THR A 51 -5.41 5.69 -24.12
C THR A 51 -6.73 4.98 -24.46
N THR A 52 -6.74 4.15 -25.51
CA THR A 52 -7.92 3.38 -25.88
C THR A 52 -8.25 2.33 -24.82
N THR A 53 -7.27 1.51 -24.44
CA THR A 53 -7.45 0.47 -23.42
C THR A 53 -7.81 1.06 -22.06
N LEU A 54 -7.09 2.08 -21.59
CA LEU A 54 -7.38 2.81 -20.35
C LEU A 54 -8.82 3.34 -20.31
N SER A 55 -9.34 3.88 -21.41
CA SER A 55 -10.70 4.39 -21.48
C SER A 55 -11.76 3.29 -21.33
N GLN A 56 -11.50 2.12 -21.93
CA GLN A 56 -12.36 0.94 -21.78
C GLN A 56 -12.35 0.43 -20.33
N ILE A 57 -11.17 0.28 -19.72
CA ILE A 57 -11.02 -0.16 -18.33
C ILE A 57 -11.72 0.79 -17.37
N ASN A 58 -11.51 2.10 -17.52
CA ASN A 58 -12.17 3.12 -16.69
C ASN A 58 -13.70 3.02 -16.78
N THR A 59 -14.24 2.87 -18.00
CA THR A 59 -15.69 2.74 -18.21
C THR A 59 -16.23 1.45 -17.60
N PHE A 60 -15.51 0.34 -17.78
CA PHE A 60 -15.86 -0.97 -17.22
C PHE A 60 -15.90 -0.93 -15.69
N LEU A 61 -14.84 -0.45 -15.03
CA LEU A 61 -14.75 -0.39 -13.57
C LEU A 61 -15.82 0.53 -12.96
N LYS A 62 -16.08 1.70 -13.59
CA LYS A 62 -17.18 2.59 -13.16
C LYS A 62 -18.54 1.92 -13.23
N ARG A 63 -18.81 1.16 -14.31
CA ARG A 63 -20.07 0.42 -14.47
C ARG A 63 -20.21 -0.73 -13.46
N CYS A 64 -19.10 -1.26 -12.96
CA CYS A 64 -19.09 -2.28 -11.91
C CYS A 64 -19.17 -1.70 -10.49
N GLY A 65 -19.27 -0.37 -10.35
CA GLY A 65 -19.52 0.31 -9.06
C GLY A 65 -18.30 0.96 -8.42
N PHE A 66 -17.11 0.92 -9.05
CA PHE A 66 -15.94 1.61 -8.51
C PHE A 66 -15.99 3.11 -8.76
N LYS A 67 -15.48 3.88 -7.79
CA LYS A 67 -15.14 5.29 -7.98
C LYS A 67 -13.74 5.42 -8.59
N VAL A 68 -13.72 5.61 -9.91
CA VAL A 68 -12.48 5.68 -10.71
C VAL A 68 -12.21 7.11 -11.18
N GLU A 69 -10.95 7.53 -11.05
CA GLU A 69 -10.46 8.79 -11.62
C GLU A 69 -9.21 8.57 -12.46
N ILE A 70 -9.07 9.34 -13.55
CA ILE A 70 -7.89 9.30 -14.43
C ILE A 70 -7.08 10.59 -14.24
N VAL A 71 -5.79 10.45 -13.93
CA VAL A 71 -4.80 11.53 -14.05
C VAL A 71 -4.28 11.51 -15.47
N VAL A 72 -4.73 12.46 -16.28
CA VAL A 72 -4.30 12.60 -17.68
C VAL A 72 -2.94 13.30 -17.73
N GLU A 73 -2.01 12.77 -18.55
CA GLU A 73 -0.73 13.41 -18.84
C GLU A 73 -0.91 14.86 -19.28
N ARG A 74 -0.17 15.79 -18.66
CA ARG A 74 -0.25 17.23 -18.98
C ARG A 74 0.70 17.68 -20.09
N ALA A 75 1.20 16.77 -20.91
CA ALA A 75 2.15 17.06 -21.99
C ALA A 75 1.63 18.07 -23.04
N SER A 76 0.31 18.10 -23.28
CA SER A 76 -0.33 19.04 -24.22
C SER A 76 -0.41 20.47 -23.70
N VAL A 77 -0.44 20.66 -22.37
CA VAL A 77 -0.57 21.96 -21.70
C VAL A 77 0.71 22.37 -20.97
N CYS A 78 1.80 21.62 -21.17
CA CYS A 78 3.09 21.93 -20.57
C CYS A 78 3.61 23.27 -21.11
N PRO A 79 4.03 24.21 -20.23
CA PRO A 79 4.51 25.52 -20.64
C PRO A 79 5.88 25.48 -21.32
N ILE A 80 6.62 24.36 -21.20
CA ILE A 80 7.94 24.18 -21.80
C ILE A 80 7.77 23.87 -23.29
N LYS A 81 8.19 24.81 -24.13
CA LYS A 81 8.03 24.72 -25.60
C LYS A 81 8.86 23.59 -26.21
N ASP A 82 10.07 23.35 -25.71
CA ASP A 82 10.94 22.30 -26.22
C ASP A 82 10.64 20.95 -25.57
N LYS A 83 9.85 20.13 -26.29
CA LYS A 83 9.50 18.77 -25.86
C LYS A 83 10.69 17.80 -25.81
N LYS A 84 11.85 18.17 -26.37
CA LYS A 84 13.06 17.34 -26.34
C LYS A 84 13.92 17.63 -25.11
N HIS A 85 13.70 18.76 -24.44
CA HIS A 85 14.45 19.17 -23.28
C HIS A 85 14.00 18.37 -22.05
N VAL A 86 14.95 17.94 -21.19
CA VAL A 86 14.65 17.13 -20.01
C VAL A 86 13.63 17.78 -19.07
N ASN A 87 13.70 19.11 -18.90
CA ASN A 87 12.74 19.87 -18.10
C ASN A 87 11.27 19.64 -18.50
N PHE A 88 10.98 19.35 -19.78
CA PHE A 88 9.62 18.99 -20.21
C PHE A 88 9.15 17.73 -19.46
N ASN A 89 9.98 16.68 -19.48
CA ASN A 89 9.68 15.41 -18.82
C ASN A 89 9.64 15.54 -17.30
N ILE A 90 10.54 16.34 -16.71
CA ILE A 90 10.55 16.64 -15.27
C ILE A 90 9.26 17.35 -14.88
N TRP A 91 8.83 18.36 -15.66
CA TRP A 91 7.61 19.10 -15.36
C TRP A 91 6.36 18.21 -15.44
N THR A 92 6.26 17.35 -16.45
CA THR A 92 5.14 16.40 -16.57
C THR A 92 5.15 15.41 -15.41
N ALA A 93 6.32 14.87 -15.05
CA ALA A 93 6.47 13.95 -13.92
C ALA A 93 6.05 14.59 -12.60
N CYS A 94 6.53 15.81 -12.30
CA CYS A 94 6.18 16.53 -11.07
C CYS A 94 4.69 16.91 -11.02
N THR A 95 4.08 17.20 -12.17
CA THR A 95 2.64 17.48 -12.24
C THR A 95 1.81 16.24 -11.93
N THR A 96 2.19 15.08 -12.48
CA THR A 96 1.56 13.80 -12.14
C THR A 96 1.79 13.44 -10.67
N LEU A 97 3.02 13.64 -10.15
CA LEU A 97 3.34 13.43 -8.73
C LEU A 97 2.47 14.29 -7.82
N SER A 98 2.27 15.57 -8.14
CA SER A 98 1.39 16.45 -7.37
C SER A 98 -0.05 15.90 -7.29
N GLN A 99 -0.58 15.39 -8.41
CA GLN A 99 -1.91 14.78 -8.45
C GLN A 99 -1.98 13.44 -7.72
N LEU A 100 -0.91 12.64 -7.80
CA LEU A 100 -0.79 11.39 -7.06
C LEU A 100 -0.85 11.67 -5.56
N LEU A 101 -0.06 12.64 -5.06
CA LEU A 101 -0.05 13.02 -3.66
C LEU A 101 -1.42 13.53 -3.20
N GLU A 102 -2.06 14.41 -3.97
CA GLU A 102 -3.38 14.97 -3.64
C GLU A 102 -4.44 13.89 -3.46
N LYS A 103 -4.44 12.85 -4.32
CA LYS A 103 -5.52 11.85 -4.42
C LYS A 103 -5.27 10.55 -3.67
N THR A 104 -4.16 10.45 -2.94
CA THR A 104 -3.78 9.24 -2.19
C THR A 104 -3.45 9.56 -0.74
N GLN A 105 -4.13 10.56 -0.17
CA GLN A 105 -3.94 10.95 1.23
C GLN A 105 -4.33 9.80 2.17
N THR A 106 -3.64 9.73 3.32
CA THR A 106 -3.90 8.73 4.36
C THR A 106 -4.34 9.43 5.66
N PRO A 107 -5.51 9.07 6.24
CA PRO A 107 -6.53 8.19 5.66
C PRO A 107 -7.22 8.83 4.43
N PRO A 108 -7.79 8.02 3.50
CA PRO A 108 -8.51 8.55 2.34
C PRO A 108 -9.74 9.35 2.73
N ARG A 109 -10.05 10.40 1.97
CA ARG A 109 -11.28 11.19 2.11
C ARG A 109 -12.44 10.54 1.38
N ALA A 110 -13.68 10.88 1.75
CA ALA A 110 -14.87 10.34 1.09
C ALA A 110 -14.92 10.71 -0.42
N GLU A 111 -14.38 11.88 -0.77
CA GLU A 111 -14.25 12.38 -2.12
C GLU A 111 -13.03 11.83 -2.88
N ASP A 112 -12.11 11.10 -2.23
CA ASP A 112 -10.97 10.48 -2.93
C ASP A 112 -11.43 9.30 -3.80
N PRO A 113 -10.75 9.03 -4.92
CA PRO A 113 -11.05 7.88 -5.75
C PRO A 113 -10.68 6.57 -5.05
N GLN A 114 -11.47 5.52 -5.30
CA GLN A 114 -11.11 4.16 -4.92
C GLN A 114 -9.98 3.63 -5.82
N ILE A 115 -10.06 3.96 -7.11
CA ILE A 115 -9.06 3.59 -8.12
C ILE A 115 -8.59 4.85 -8.84
N LEU A 116 -7.28 5.09 -8.79
CA LEU A 116 -6.62 6.15 -9.54
C LEU A 116 -5.86 5.54 -10.71
N ILE A 117 -6.19 5.94 -11.93
CA ILE A 117 -5.49 5.52 -13.14
C ILE A 117 -4.57 6.65 -13.58
N LEU A 118 -3.26 6.38 -13.72
CA LEU A 118 -2.32 7.34 -14.27
C LEU A 118 -2.15 7.06 -15.77
N ASP A 119 -2.57 7.99 -16.64
CA ASP A 119 -2.17 7.99 -18.05
C ASP A 119 -0.75 8.56 -18.13
N ARG A 120 0.23 7.68 -17.98
CA ARG A 120 1.66 7.95 -17.72
C ARG A 120 1.92 8.52 -16.33
N GLY A 121 2.87 7.90 -15.63
CA GLY A 121 3.24 8.26 -14.28
C GLY A 121 4.74 8.30 -14.04
N ILE A 122 5.13 7.88 -12.84
CA ILE A 122 6.51 7.93 -12.38
C ILE A 122 7.36 6.97 -13.21
N PHE A 123 6.87 5.74 -13.44
CA PHE A 123 7.60 4.72 -14.18
C PHE A 123 7.80 5.11 -15.65
N ASP A 124 6.77 5.62 -16.33
CA ASP A 124 6.88 6.10 -17.71
C ASP A 124 7.89 7.26 -17.80
N SER A 125 7.84 8.20 -16.85
CA SER A 125 8.79 9.31 -16.78
C SER A 125 10.24 8.85 -16.68
N ILE A 126 10.51 7.79 -15.90
CA ILE A 126 11.84 7.19 -15.79
C ILE A 126 12.28 6.56 -17.12
N CYS A 127 11.38 5.85 -17.82
CA CYS A 127 11.67 5.33 -19.16
C CYS A 127 12.12 6.45 -20.12
N TRP A 128 11.46 7.61 -20.07
CA TRP A 128 11.85 8.79 -20.84
C TRP A 128 13.21 9.35 -20.43
N LEU A 129 13.51 9.46 -19.13
CA LEU A 129 14.81 9.95 -18.66
C LEU A 129 15.97 9.07 -19.14
N ARG A 130 15.81 7.74 -19.06
CA ARG A 130 16.78 6.76 -19.56
C ARG A 130 16.96 6.84 -21.07
N LEU A 131 15.88 7.07 -21.82
CA LEU A 131 15.98 7.32 -23.26
C LEU A 131 16.72 8.64 -23.55
N MET A 132 16.43 9.71 -22.81
CA MET A 132 17.09 11.00 -23.00
C MET A 132 18.59 10.93 -22.73
N GLU A 133 19.02 10.14 -21.74
CA GLU A 133 20.44 9.81 -21.51
C GLU A 133 21.07 9.14 -22.73
N ARG A 134 20.43 8.09 -23.29
CA ARG A 134 20.91 7.42 -24.51
C ARG A 134 21.04 8.37 -25.70
N LEU A 135 20.13 9.32 -25.80
CA LEU A 135 20.13 10.36 -26.83
C LEU A 135 21.07 11.53 -26.53
N GLN A 136 21.90 11.45 -25.47
CA GLN A 136 22.83 12.50 -25.03
C GLN A 136 22.14 13.85 -24.72
N ARG A 137 20.88 13.80 -24.26
CA ARG A 137 20.09 14.97 -23.85
C ARG A 137 20.05 15.17 -22.33
N LEU A 138 20.58 14.22 -21.58
CA LEU A 138 20.65 14.22 -20.13
C LEU A 138 21.93 13.51 -19.69
N ARG A 139 22.67 14.07 -18.73
CA ARG A 139 23.88 13.42 -18.22
C ARG A 139 23.51 12.26 -17.29
N PRO A 140 24.30 11.17 -17.26
CA PRO A 140 24.04 10.02 -16.38
C PRO A 140 23.89 10.39 -14.90
N SER A 141 24.70 11.33 -14.41
CA SER A 141 24.66 11.80 -13.01
C SER A 141 23.36 12.55 -12.69
N GLU A 142 22.86 13.36 -13.61
CA GLU A 142 21.60 14.08 -13.45
C GLU A 142 20.41 13.14 -13.53
N ARG A 143 20.43 12.20 -14.49
CA ARG A 143 19.41 11.15 -14.58
C ARG A 143 19.28 10.44 -13.25
N LYS A 144 20.40 10.00 -12.66
CA LYS A 144 20.38 9.27 -11.39
C LYS A 144 19.71 10.08 -10.27
N ILE A 145 20.03 11.36 -10.13
CA ILE A 145 19.42 12.22 -9.10
C ILE A 145 17.91 12.33 -9.29
N VAL A 146 17.44 12.53 -10.53
CA VAL A 146 16.01 12.66 -10.81
C VAL A 146 15.29 11.32 -10.65
N GLU A 147 15.92 10.22 -11.05
CA GLU A 147 15.40 8.86 -10.86
C GLU A 147 15.27 8.54 -9.36
N ASP A 148 16.30 8.81 -8.56
CA ASP A 148 16.30 8.63 -7.10
C ASP A 148 15.20 9.47 -6.43
N PHE A 149 14.99 10.71 -6.88
CA PHE A 149 13.88 11.56 -6.44
C PHE A 149 12.51 10.93 -6.77
N LEU A 150 12.32 10.49 -8.01
CA LEU A 150 11.06 9.90 -8.47
C LEU A 150 10.72 8.58 -7.77
N VAL A 151 11.72 7.82 -7.32
CA VAL A 151 11.53 6.53 -6.64
C VAL A 151 11.58 6.61 -5.11
N ILE A 152 11.52 7.81 -4.52
CA ILE A 152 11.36 7.98 -3.07
C ILE A 152 10.23 7.05 -2.57
N PRO A 153 10.47 6.22 -1.54
CA PRO A 153 9.54 5.15 -1.15
C PRO A 153 8.11 5.63 -0.94
N ASP A 154 7.91 6.74 -0.23
CA ASP A 154 6.59 7.35 0.03
C ASP A 154 5.79 7.60 -1.26
N TRP A 155 6.42 7.91 -2.39
CA TRP A 155 5.72 8.20 -3.64
C TRP A 155 5.56 6.96 -4.50
N ARG A 156 6.64 6.17 -4.58
CA ARG A 156 6.71 4.97 -5.40
C ARG A 156 5.77 3.88 -4.89
N GLU A 157 5.66 3.70 -3.58
CA GLU A 157 4.80 2.67 -2.95
C GLU A 157 3.30 2.99 -3.03
N ARG A 158 2.94 4.22 -3.43
CA ARG A 158 1.55 4.55 -3.78
C ARG A 158 1.11 3.89 -5.07
N ILE A 159 2.03 3.57 -5.98
CA ILE A 159 1.73 2.90 -7.26
C ILE A 159 1.59 1.39 -7.02
N THR A 160 0.37 0.88 -7.08
CA THR A 160 0.05 -0.54 -6.88
C THR A 160 0.65 -1.41 -7.97
N GLY A 161 0.61 -0.94 -9.22
CA GLY A 161 1.16 -1.67 -10.37
C GLY A 161 1.21 -0.83 -11.62
N VAL A 162 2.07 -1.26 -12.54
CA VAL A 162 2.30 -0.60 -13.84
C VAL A 162 1.91 -1.55 -14.95
N ILE A 163 0.98 -1.14 -15.80
CA ILE A 163 0.67 -1.82 -17.06
C ILE A 163 1.54 -1.19 -18.15
N LEU A 164 2.60 -1.89 -18.55
CA LEU A 164 3.52 -1.45 -19.59
C LEU A 164 3.03 -1.93 -20.96
N MET A 165 2.44 -1.04 -21.75
CA MET A 165 1.95 -1.37 -23.08
C MET A 165 2.99 -1.07 -24.16
N THR A 166 3.35 -2.09 -24.93
CA THR A 166 4.35 -1.97 -26.01
C THR A 166 3.74 -2.25 -27.38
N ALA A 167 4.39 -1.75 -28.42
CA ALA A 167 4.08 -2.02 -29.82
C ALA A 167 5.37 -2.06 -30.64
N SER A 168 5.36 -2.82 -31.72
CA SER A 168 6.43 -2.83 -32.70
C SER A 168 6.53 -1.46 -33.40
N PRO A 169 7.73 -1.01 -33.78
CA PRO A 169 7.88 0.25 -34.51
C PRO A 169 7.01 0.32 -35.77
N ALA A 170 6.91 -0.79 -36.52
CA ALA A 170 6.08 -0.88 -37.72
C ALA A 170 4.59 -0.67 -37.41
N ASP A 171 4.05 -1.35 -36.39
CA ASP A 171 2.63 -1.20 -36.03
C ASP A 171 2.34 0.20 -35.46
N SER A 172 3.26 0.78 -34.68
CA SER A 172 3.13 2.16 -34.18
C SER A 172 3.13 3.18 -35.32
N MET A 173 3.99 3.00 -36.33
CA MET A 173 4.03 3.85 -37.53
C MET A 173 2.75 3.71 -38.36
N GLN A 174 2.24 2.48 -38.53
CA GLN A 174 0.98 2.23 -39.22
C GLN A 174 -0.19 2.93 -38.52
N ARG A 175 -0.22 2.91 -37.18
CA ARG A 175 -1.25 3.58 -36.37
C ARG A 175 -1.12 5.11 -36.36
N GLU A 176 0.07 5.67 -36.61
CA GLU A 176 0.29 7.12 -36.72
C GLU A 176 -0.28 7.70 -38.00
N GLN A 177 -0.20 6.98 -39.11
CA GLN A 177 -0.72 7.43 -40.41
C GLN A 177 -2.22 7.79 -40.37
N GLY A 178 -2.95 7.22 -39.41
CA GLY A 178 -4.34 7.56 -39.14
C GLY A 178 -5.25 7.38 -40.37
N MET A 179 -6.33 8.15 -40.43
CA MET A 179 -7.25 8.17 -41.59
C MET A 179 -6.85 9.22 -42.65
N LEU A 180 -5.94 10.14 -42.31
CA LEU A 180 -5.50 11.26 -43.16
C LEU A 180 -3.97 11.34 -43.18
N PRO A 181 -3.29 10.51 -43.99
CA PRO A 181 -1.84 10.42 -43.98
C PRO A 181 -1.19 11.66 -44.59
N VAL A 182 -0.19 12.22 -43.91
CA VAL A 182 0.66 13.30 -44.44
C VAL A 182 1.99 12.71 -44.91
N VAL A 183 2.23 12.75 -46.22
CA VAL A 183 3.47 12.22 -46.82
C VAL A 183 4.62 13.21 -46.60
N GLY A 184 5.76 12.71 -46.11
CA GLY A 184 7.01 13.48 -46.02
C GLY A 184 7.30 14.18 -44.69
N ALA A 185 6.33 14.31 -43.79
CA ALA A 185 6.56 14.85 -42.44
C ALA A 185 6.97 13.72 -41.47
N ARG A 186 8.25 13.67 -41.07
CA ARG A 186 8.72 12.75 -40.02
C ARG A 186 8.76 13.46 -38.68
N GLY A 187 7.99 12.95 -37.71
CA GLY A 187 8.01 13.46 -36.34
C GLY A 187 9.33 13.14 -35.63
N SER A 188 9.73 13.99 -34.68
CA SER A 188 10.98 13.78 -33.91
C SER A 188 10.95 12.57 -32.97
N ILE A 189 9.76 12.03 -32.70
CA ILE A 189 9.52 10.82 -31.89
C ILE A 189 9.01 9.67 -32.76
N MET A 190 8.08 9.94 -33.67
CA MET A 190 7.47 8.93 -34.56
C MET A 190 8.39 8.61 -35.75
N ASN A 191 9.47 7.89 -35.46
CA ASN A 191 10.35 7.24 -36.44
C ASN A 191 10.80 5.88 -35.90
N GLU A 192 11.08 4.94 -36.79
CA GLU A 192 11.34 3.54 -36.41
C GLU A 192 12.51 3.36 -35.45
N SER A 193 13.61 4.09 -35.67
CA SER A 193 14.81 3.99 -34.82
C SER A 193 14.53 4.43 -33.38
N VAL A 194 13.86 5.58 -33.20
CA VAL A 194 13.51 6.08 -31.87
C VAL A 194 12.46 5.19 -31.20
N LEU A 195 11.46 4.71 -31.93
CA LEU A 195 10.45 3.78 -31.41
C LEU A 195 11.07 2.46 -30.96
N GLN A 196 12.03 1.93 -31.72
CA GLN A 196 12.77 0.72 -31.33
C GLN A 196 13.56 0.95 -30.04
N GLN A 197 14.27 2.08 -29.94
CA GLN A 197 14.99 2.43 -28.71
C GLN A 197 14.05 2.60 -27.52
N MET A 198 12.88 3.21 -27.71
CA MET A 198 11.86 3.33 -26.66
C MET A 198 11.39 1.97 -26.14
N THR A 199 11.08 1.03 -27.03
CA THR A 199 10.65 -0.32 -26.62
C THR A 199 11.76 -1.04 -25.84
N ILE A 200 13.00 -0.93 -26.29
CA ILE A 200 14.17 -1.52 -25.61
C ILE A 200 14.32 -0.90 -24.21
N VAL A 201 14.36 0.43 -24.11
CA VAL A 201 14.53 1.14 -22.83
C VAL A 201 13.41 0.82 -21.85
N ALA A 202 12.15 0.75 -22.32
CA ALA A 202 11.02 0.45 -21.46
C ALA A 202 11.11 -0.96 -20.87
N ARG A 203 11.48 -1.96 -21.68
CA ARG A 203 11.67 -3.35 -21.23
C ARG A 203 12.85 -3.50 -20.27
N GLU A 204 13.98 -2.86 -20.58
CA GLU A 204 15.15 -2.85 -19.69
C GLU A 204 14.81 -2.18 -18.36
N THR A 205 14.09 -1.06 -18.38
CA THR A 205 13.65 -0.36 -17.16
C THR A 205 12.71 -1.23 -16.33
N ALA A 206 11.76 -1.93 -16.98
CA ALA A 206 10.87 -2.86 -16.28
C ALA A 206 11.64 -3.97 -15.56
N LYS A 207 12.68 -4.52 -16.21
CA LYS A 207 13.55 -5.55 -15.63
C LYS A 207 14.40 -5.00 -14.49
N ASP A 208 15.06 -3.86 -14.70
CA ASP A 208 15.96 -3.24 -13.71
C ASP A 208 15.20 -2.81 -12.45
N MET A 209 13.94 -2.38 -12.61
CA MET A 209 13.12 -1.86 -11.51
C MET A 209 12.12 -2.85 -10.95
N GLN A 210 12.23 -4.15 -11.26
CA GLN A 210 11.32 -5.19 -10.76
C GLN A 210 11.25 -5.27 -9.22
N ALA A 211 12.30 -4.83 -8.52
CA ALA A 211 12.34 -4.77 -7.06
C ALA A 211 11.57 -3.56 -6.49
N LEU A 212 11.31 -2.54 -7.31
CA LEU A 212 10.63 -1.31 -6.92
C LEU A 212 9.18 -1.28 -7.44
N PHE A 213 8.97 -1.65 -8.69
CA PHE A 213 7.67 -1.61 -9.37
C PHE A 213 7.20 -3.00 -9.77
N ARG A 214 5.88 -3.22 -9.62
CA ARG A 214 5.19 -4.39 -10.15
C ARG A 214 4.74 -4.10 -11.58
N VAL A 215 5.56 -4.47 -12.56
CA VAL A 215 5.33 -4.16 -13.98
C VAL A 215 4.76 -5.36 -14.71
N PHE A 216 3.66 -5.15 -15.44
CA PHE A 216 3.02 -6.15 -16.30
C PHE A 216 3.11 -5.69 -17.75
N GLU A 217 3.93 -6.38 -18.55
CA GLU A 217 4.08 -6.06 -19.97
C GLU A 217 2.90 -6.62 -20.79
N VAL A 218 2.31 -5.77 -21.62
CA VAL A 218 1.29 -6.13 -22.61
C VAL A 218 1.70 -5.59 -23.97
N SER A 219 2.24 -6.45 -24.83
CA SER A 219 2.50 -6.09 -26.23
C SER A 219 1.20 -6.12 -27.02
N THR A 220 0.95 -5.08 -27.82
CA THR A 220 -0.19 -4.96 -28.75
C THR A 220 0.17 -5.31 -30.19
N SER A 221 1.36 -5.90 -30.36
CA SER A 221 1.93 -6.34 -31.64
C SER A 221 2.14 -7.85 -31.69
N ASP A 222 1.91 -8.55 -30.59
CA ASP A 222 2.01 -10.00 -30.50
C ASP A 222 0.83 -10.64 -31.23
N GLU A 223 1.01 -11.85 -31.76
CA GLU A 223 -0.03 -12.57 -32.52
C GLU A 223 -1.35 -12.73 -31.74
N GLU A 224 -1.24 -12.86 -30.42
CA GLU A 224 -2.36 -12.99 -29.50
C GLU A 224 -3.23 -11.72 -29.44
N THR A 225 -2.62 -10.53 -29.49
CA THR A 225 -3.26 -9.23 -29.21
C THR A 225 -3.37 -8.31 -30.42
N LYS A 226 -2.55 -8.53 -31.46
CA LYS A 226 -2.50 -7.72 -32.66
C LYS A 226 -3.86 -7.68 -33.35
N ASN A 227 -4.34 -6.48 -33.65
CA ASN A 227 -5.66 -6.21 -34.25
C ASN A 227 -6.85 -6.81 -33.47
N LYS A 228 -6.65 -7.17 -32.20
CA LYS A 228 -7.69 -7.71 -31.31
C LYS A 228 -7.86 -6.78 -30.09
N PRO A 229 -8.43 -5.57 -30.29
CA PRO A 229 -8.53 -4.58 -29.22
C PRO A 229 -9.42 -5.03 -28.07
N GLN A 230 -10.47 -5.81 -28.33
CA GLN A 230 -11.32 -6.38 -27.29
C GLN A 230 -10.53 -7.35 -26.40
N PHE A 231 -9.86 -8.33 -27.00
CA PHE A 231 -9.03 -9.29 -26.26
C PHE A 231 -7.92 -8.62 -25.46
N THR A 232 -7.27 -7.59 -26.03
CA THR A 232 -6.27 -6.78 -25.32
C THR A 232 -6.87 -6.08 -24.10
N ALA A 233 -8.08 -5.53 -24.22
CA ALA A 233 -8.77 -4.89 -23.11
C ALA A 233 -9.19 -5.89 -22.03
N GLU A 234 -9.66 -7.09 -22.41
CA GLU A 234 -9.99 -8.17 -21.48
C GLU A 234 -8.75 -8.63 -20.69
N LYS A 235 -7.64 -8.90 -21.38
CA LYS A 235 -6.35 -9.25 -20.74
C LYS A 235 -5.87 -8.19 -19.74
N VAL A 236 -5.98 -6.92 -20.12
CA VAL A 236 -5.60 -5.80 -19.23
C VAL A 236 -6.59 -5.68 -18.06
N ALA A 237 -7.89 -5.89 -18.28
CA ALA A 237 -8.89 -5.90 -17.22
C ALA A 237 -8.62 -7.01 -16.20
N GLU A 238 -8.22 -8.21 -16.65
CA GLU A 238 -7.83 -9.31 -15.76
C GLU A 238 -6.65 -8.92 -14.87
N LEU A 239 -5.59 -8.33 -15.46
CA LEU A 239 -4.41 -7.87 -14.70
C LEU A 239 -4.79 -6.79 -13.67
N VAL A 240 -5.59 -5.81 -14.07
CA VAL A 240 -6.04 -4.73 -13.18
C VAL A 240 -6.92 -5.28 -12.06
N LEU A 241 -7.86 -6.18 -12.35
CA LEU A 241 -8.71 -6.80 -11.34
C LEU A 241 -7.91 -7.67 -10.37
N SER A 242 -6.94 -8.44 -10.86
CA SER A 242 -6.07 -9.22 -9.98
C SER A 242 -5.24 -8.32 -9.05
N LEU A 243 -4.78 -7.16 -9.52
CA LEU A 243 -4.13 -6.17 -8.65
C LEU A 243 -5.10 -5.61 -7.61
N ILE A 244 -6.35 -5.30 -8.00
CA ILE A 244 -7.37 -4.81 -7.08
C ILE A 244 -7.67 -5.87 -6.01
N GLU A 245 -7.99 -7.10 -6.42
CA GLU A 245 -8.30 -8.21 -5.51
C GLU A 245 -7.17 -8.48 -4.53
N GLN A 246 -5.90 -8.45 -4.97
CA GLN A 246 -4.74 -8.60 -4.10
C GLN A 246 -4.59 -7.47 -3.09
N GLN A 247 -4.95 -6.24 -3.43
CA GLN A 247 -4.93 -5.12 -2.48
C GLN A 247 -6.09 -5.17 -1.48
N LEU A 248 -7.21 -5.80 -1.87
CA LEU A 248 -8.35 -6.02 -0.98
C LEU A 248 -8.13 -7.24 -0.07
N GLN A 249 -7.22 -8.14 -0.42
CA GLN A 249 -6.82 -9.28 0.39
C GLN A 249 -5.66 -8.89 1.31
N GLU A 250 -5.93 -8.80 2.60
CA GLU A 250 -4.88 -8.61 3.59
C GLU A 250 -4.21 -9.95 3.92
N GLU A 251 -3.08 -10.25 3.29
CA GLU A 251 -2.26 -11.42 3.66
C GLU A 251 -1.35 -11.08 4.85
N ILE A 252 -1.58 -11.69 6.01
CA ILE A 252 -0.86 -11.40 7.26
C ILE A 252 0.09 -12.53 7.67
N LEU A 253 1.20 -12.15 8.31
CA LEU A 253 2.22 -13.07 8.80
C LEU A 253 1.71 -13.83 10.03
N HIS A 254 1.83 -15.14 9.98
CA HIS A 254 1.46 -16.02 11.08
C HIS A 254 2.42 -17.21 11.24
N LEU A 255 2.37 -17.81 12.42
CA LEU A 255 3.01 -19.08 12.76
C LEU A 255 2.00 -20.07 13.34
N PRO A 256 2.30 -21.38 13.30
CA PRO A 256 1.59 -22.35 14.12
C PRO A 256 1.70 -21.99 15.60
N ARG A 257 0.59 -22.11 16.33
CA ARG A 257 0.53 -21.83 17.77
C ARG A 257 1.54 -22.65 18.58
N THR A 258 1.84 -23.87 18.15
CA THR A 258 2.83 -24.75 18.79
C THR A 258 4.25 -24.17 18.74
N GLU A 259 4.62 -23.47 17.66
CA GLU A 259 5.94 -22.83 17.55
C GLU A 259 6.04 -21.64 18.51
N VAL A 260 5.01 -20.77 18.55
CA VAL A 260 4.98 -19.63 19.48
C VAL A 260 5.00 -20.10 20.93
N LYS A 261 4.17 -21.11 21.28
CA LYS A 261 4.17 -21.71 22.62
C LYS A 261 5.52 -22.31 23.00
N GLY A 262 6.23 -22.91 22.05
CA GLY A 262 7.56 -23.47 22.28
C GLY A 262 8.58 -22.42 22.73
N VAL A 263 8.46 -21.19 22.23
CA VAL A 263 9.32 -20.07 22.64
C VAL A 263 8.93 -19.52 24.01
N PHE A 264 7.63 -19.34 24.26
CA PHE A 264 7.15 -18.76 25.53
C PHE A 264 7.20 -19.73 26.71
N GLN A 265 7.13 -21.05 26.50
CA GLN A 265 7.20 -22.06 27.56
C GLN A 265 6.23 -21.79 28.74
N SER A 266 4.99 -21.40 28.43
CA SER A 266 3.95 -20.98 29.38
C SER A 266 4.17 -19.63 30.09
N ALA A 267 5.26 -18.91 29.81
CA ALA A 267 5.41 -17.52 30.24
C ALA A 267 4.46 -16.61 29.45
N THR A 268 4.03 -15.52 30.08
CA THR A 268 3.25 -14.47 29.40
C THR A 268 4.15 -13.50 28.65
N THR A 269 5.36 -13.26 29.16
CA THR A 269 6.34 -12.34 28.59
C THR A 269 7.67 -13.04 28.40
N ILE A 270 8.40 -12.63 27.37
CA ILE A 270 9.77 -13.07 27.11
C ILE A 270 10.69 -11.86 26.97
N ASP A 271 11.96 -12.05 27.34
CA ASP A 271 12.98 -11.03 27.27
C ASP A 271 13.41 -10.71 25.83
N VAL A 272 14.32 -9.74 25.71
CA VAL A 272 14.83 -9.30 24.41
C VAL A 272 15.53 -10.41 23.62
N ASN A 273 16.18 -11.38 24.27
CA ASN A 273 16.93 -12.42 23.56
C ASN A 273 15.97 -13.46 22.97
N SER A 274 15.05 -13.97 23.78
CA SER A 274 14.01 -14.89 23.32
C SER A 274 13.08 -14.23 22.30
N ALA A 275 12.81 -12.93 22.41
CA ALA A 275 12.07 -12.19 21.40
C ALA A 275 12.84 -12.06 20.07
N ARG A 276 14.18 -11.94 20.09
CA ARG A 276 14.99 -12.01 18.85
C ARG A 276 14.85 -13.37 18.19
N ASP A 277 14.88 -14.45 18.97
CA ASP A 277 14.68 -15.80 18.44
C ASP A 277 13.28 -15.96 17.82
N LEU A 278 12.25 -15.44 18.49
CA LEU A 278 10.88 -15.41 17.94
C LEU A 278 10.82 -14.66 16.60
N VAL A 279 11.45 -13.49 16.51
CA VAL A 279 11.55 -12.71 15.26
C VAL A 279 12.25 -13.53 14.17
N ALA A 280 13.33 -14.23 14.49
CA ALA A 280 14.04 -15.09 13.54
C ALA A 280 13.20 -16.29 13.07
N ILE A 281 12.36 -16.86 13.95
CA ILE A 281 11.41 -17.92 13.59
C ILE A 281 10.36 -17.37 12.61
N PHE A 282 9.73 -16.23 12.93
CA PHE A 282 8.79 -15.58 12.00
C PHE A 282 9.41 -15.29 10.63
N GLN A 283 10.68 -14.90 10.58
CA GLN A 283 11.39 -14.64 9.33
C GLN A 283 11.70 -15.92 8.53
N SER A 284 11.93 -17.05 9.20
CA SER A 284 12.39 -18.28 8.55
C SER A 284 11.28 -19.30 8.27
N SER A 285 10.29 -19.43 9.16
CA SER A 285 9.18 -20.38 9.05
C SER A 285 7.80 -19.72 8.90
N GLY A 286 7.70 -18.40 9.11
CA GLY A 286 6.44 -17.67 9.01
C GLY A 286 5.79 -17.75 7.64
N LYS A 287 4.46 -17.83 7.63
CA LYS A 287 3.64 -17.89 6.40
C LYS A 287 2.69 -16.71 6.32
N TYR A 288 2.28 -16.39 5.10
CA TYR A 288 1.28 -15.36 4.82
C TYR A 288 0.01 -16.02 4.31
N ALA A 289 -1.13 -15.61 4.85
CA ALA A 289 -2.45 -16.06 4.43
C ALA A 289 -3.49 -14.96 4.67
N PRO A 290 -4.66 -14.98 4.01
CA PRO A 290 -5.70 -13.98 4.18
C PRO A 290 -6.12 -13.82 5.65
N ARG A 291 -6.20 -12.58 6.14
CA ARG A 291 -6.53 -12.26 7.54
C ARG A 291 -7.79 -12.96 8.03
N GLN A 292 -8.85 -13.00 7.21
CA GLN A 292 -10.10 -13.65 7.60
C GLN A 292 -9.91 -15.16 7.88
N GLU A 293 -9.05 -15.83 7.12
CA GLU A 293 -8.73 -17.25 7.32
C GLU A 293 -7.87 -17.44 8.58
N VAL A 294 -6.85 -16.59 8.74
CA VAL A 294 -5.96 -16.64 9.91
C VAL A 294 -6.68 -16.29 11.21
N GLU A 295 -7.61 -15.33 11.18
CA GLU A 295 -8.46 -14.99 12.33
C GLU A 295 -9.49 -16.07 12.63
N ALA A 296 -9.91 -16.88 11.66
CA ALA A 296 -10.82 -18.00 11.87
C ALA A 296 -10.12 -19.23 12.50
N ASP A 297 -8.82 -19.41 12.28
CA ASP A 297 -8.05 -20.55 12.76
C ASP A 297 -7.38 -20.27 14.12
N THR A 298 -7.78 -21.00 15.16
CA THR A 298 -7.21 -20.88 16.52
C THR A 298 -5.86 -21.59 16.69
N GLY A 299 -5.45 -22.37 15.69
CA GLY A 299 -4.14 -23.00 15.59
C GLY A 299 -3.05 -22.08 15.07
N LEU A 300 -3.39 -20.86 14.63
CA LEU A 300 -2.46 -19.87 14.10
C LEU A 300 -2.31 -18.68 15.05
N VAL A 301 -1.10 -18.13 15.10
CA VAL A 301 -0.76 -16.93 15.86
C VAL A 301 -0.13 -15.90 14.95
N GLN A 302 -0.69 -14.70 14.96
CA GLN A 302 -0.35 -13.56 14.12
C GLN A 302 0.74 -12.72 14.79
N ALA A 303 1.74 -12.30 14.02
CA ALA A 303 2.75 -11.35 14.50
C ALA A 303 2.17 -9.94 14.54
N LEU A 304 2.12 -9.34 15.74
CA LEU A 304 1.77 -7.94 15.95
C LEU A 304 2.97 -7.18 16.52
N PRO A 305 3.81 -6.55 15.69
CA PRO A 305 4.80 -5.61 16.15
C PRO A 305 4.09 -4.39 16.73
N VAL A 306 4.35 -4.11 18.01
CA VAL A 306 3.80 -2.97 18.72
C VAL A 306 4.92 -2.08 19.20
N VAL A 307 4.73 -0.77 19.11
CA VAL A 307 5.74 0.23 19.45
C VAL A 307 5.23 1.13 20.56
N VAL A 308 5.99 1.19 21.64
CA VAL A 308 5.87 2.23 22.65
C VAL A 308 6.61 3.46 22.17
N VAL A 309 5.89 4.57 22.02
CA VAL A 309 6.48 5.85 21.65
C VAL A 309 6.79 6.65 22.90
N ARG A 310 8.06 7.04 23.08
CA ARG A 310 8.51 7.89 24.18
C ARG A 310 9.14 9.18 23.69
N ASN A 311 8.95 10.25 24.44
CA ASN A 311 9.65 11.50 24.18
C ASN A 311 11.05 11.52 24.83
N ALA A 312 11.82 12.59 24.62
CA ALA A 312 13.18 12.70 25.14
C ALA A 312 13.22 12.64 26.68
N SER A 313 12.21 13.24 27.34
CA SER A 313 11.99 13.20 28.79
C SER A 313 11.54 11.83 29.31
N GLY A 314 11.32 10.85 28.43
CA GLY A 314 10.96 9.47 28.80
C GLY A 314 9.49 9.27 29.15
N GLN A 315 8.63 10.26 28.89
CA GLN A 315 7.18 10.09 29.01
C GLN A 315 6.67 9.18 27.88
N VAL A 316 5.56 8.49 28.13
CA VAL A 316 4.96 7.50 27.22
C VAL A 316 3.73 8.08 26.54
N LEU A 317 3.60 7.88 25.23
CA LEU A 317 2.43 8.28 24.47
C LEU A 317 1.23 7.39 24.81
N ARG A 318 0.15 7.99 25.32
CA ARG A 318 -1.14 7.31 25.52
C ARG A 318 -2.05 7.53 24.32
N LEU A 319 -2.75 6.47 23.94
CA LEU A 319 -3.64 6.45 22.77
C LEU A 319 -4.99 5.85 23.17
N ARG A 320 -6.09 6.40 22.65
CA ARG A 320 -7.42 5.79 22.81
C ARG A 320 -7.84 5.13 21.50
N ARG A 321 -7.91 3.80 21.48
CA ARG A 321 -8.22 3.00 20.29
C ARG A 321 -9.62 3.30 19.78
N ARG A 322 -9.75 3.41 18.46
CA ARG A 322 -11.01 3.54 17.74
C ARG A 322 -11.12 2.40 16.76
N GLU A 323 -12.05 1.51 17.04
CA GLU A 323 -12.32 0.34 16.20
C GLU A 323 -13.55 0.56 15.32
N ARG A 324 -13.59 -0.05 14.14
CA ARG A 324 -14.74 0.06 13.23
C ARG A 324 -16.04 -0.50 13.82
N SER A 325 -15.93 -1.51 14.67
CA SER A 325 -17.05 -2.11 15.39
C SER A 325 -16.95 -1.76 16.87
N GLU A 326 -18.02 -1.22 17.44
CA GLU A 326 -18.14 -0.97 18.89
C GLU A 326 -18.07 -2.26 19.72
N ALA A 327 -18.31 -3.42 19.10
CA ALA A 327 -18.19 -4.72 19.76
C ALA A 327 -16.72 -5.19 19.91
N ASN A 328 -15.76 -4.51 19.26
CA ASN A 328 -14.35 -4.86 19.42
C ASN A 328 -13.91 -4.52 20.86
N PRO A 329 -13.27 -5.46 21.60
CA PRO A 329 -12.84 -5.25 22.98
C PRO A 329 -11.83 -4.10 23.16
N LEU A 330 -11.13 -3.68 22.09
CA LEU A 330 -10.21 -2.54 22.10
C LEU A 330 -10.92 -1.20 21.86
N HIS A 331 -12.17 -1.18 21.39
CA HIS A 331 -12.88 0.07 21.12
C HIS A 331 -12.93 0.94 22.38
N GLU A 332 -12.50 2.19 22.27
CA GLU A 332 -12.39 3.17 23.35
C GLU A 332 -11.39 2.86 24.48
N LYS A 333 -10.65 1.75 24.42
CA LYS A 333 -9.64 1.42 25.42
C LYS A 333 -8.41 2.34 25.30
N MET A 334 -7.83 2.65 26.45
CA MET A 334 -6.55 3.33 26.53
C MET A 334 -5.43 2.29 26.35
N VAL A 335 -4.48 2.61 25.48
CA VAL A 335 -3.28 1.81 25.20
C VAL A 335 -2.03 2.70 25.23
N VAL A 336 -0.87 2.07 25.37
CA VAL A 336 0.46 2.74 25.36
C VAL A 336 1.30 2.38 24.13
N TRP A 337 0.67 1.78 23.13
CA TRP A 337 1.33 1.25 21.96
C TRP A 337 0.56 1.56 20.67
N ALA A 338 1.32 1.74 19.59
CA ALA A 338 0.87 1.82 18.20
C ALA A 338 1.39 0.59 17.44
N GLY A 339 0.71 0.18 16.36
CA GLY A 339 1.11 -1.00 15.59
C GLY A 339 -0.07 -1.88 15.16
N GLY A 340 0.26 -2.87 14.35
CA GLY A 340 -0.71 -3.72 13.66
C GLY A 340 -0.09 -4.98 13.07
N HIS A 341 -0.81 -5.61 12.15
CA HIS A 341 -0.40 -6.86 11.51
C HIS A 341 0.77 -6.66 10.54
N VAL A 342 1.73 -7.58 10.57
CA VAL A 342 2.74 -7.67 9.50
C VAL A 342 2.08 -8.22 8.25
N ARG A 343 2.17 -7.47 7.15
CA ARG A 343 1.54 -7.81 5.87
C ARG A 343 2.58 -8.37 4.92
N ARG A 344 2.13 -9.14 3.91
CA ARG A 344 3.04 -9.69 2.89
C ARG A 344 3.84 -8.61 2.16
N GLU A 345 3.23 -7.45 1.96
CA GLU A 345 3.88 -6.27 1.37
C GLU A 345 4.97 -5.65 2.25
N ASP A 346 5.09 -6.01 3.53
CA ASP A 346 6.21 -5.57 4.36
C ASP A 346 7.50 -6.36 4.05
N ASN A 347 7.39 -7.51 3.36
CA ASN A 347 8.49 -8.46 3.18
C ASN A 347 9.40 -8.23 1.95
N HIS A 348 9.35 -7.06 1.30
CA HIS A 348 10.14 -6.80 0.07
C HIS A 348 11.66 -6.85 0.29
N THR A 349 12.14 -6.58 1.50
CA THR A 349 13.57 -6.45 1.84
C THR A 349 14.06 -7.48 2.87
N GLY A 350 13.21 -8.46 3.22
CA GLY A 350 13.51 -9.49 4.23
C GLY A 350 13.37 -9.05 5.69
N GLN A 351 13.02 -7.79 5.95
CA GLN A 351 12.82 -7.24 7.31
C GLN A 351 11.34 -6.90 7.59
N ALA A 352 10.43 -7.84 7.33
CA ALA A 352 8.98 -7.60 7.35
C ALA A 352 8.47 -6.96 8.65
N ILE A 353 8.93 -7.43 9.81
CA ILE A 353 8.52 -6.88 11.13
C ILE A 353 8.94 -5.42 11.30
N LEU A 354 10.18 -5.07 10.94
CA LEU A 354 10.67 -3.68 11.05
C LEU A 354 9.99 -2.76 10.04
N LYS A 355 9.70 -3.26 8.83
CA LYS A 355 8.97 -2.51 7.81
C LYS A 355 7.52 -2.26 8.22
N CYS A 356 6.87 -3.26 8.81
CA CYS A 356 5.56 -3.11 9.43
C CYS A 356 5.59 -1.99 10.49
N ILE A 357 6.58 -1.99 11.39
CA ILE A 357 6.71 -0.94 12.42
C ILE A 357 6.79 0.46 11.80
N THR A 358 7.69 0.66 10.82
CA THR A 358 7.83 1.97 10.18
C THR A 358 6.55 2.42 9.48
N ARG A 359 5.85 1.48 8.82
CA ARG A 359 4.59 1.75 8.12
C ARG A 359 3.47 2.08 9.09
N GLU A 360 3.27 1.27 10.12
CA GLU A 360 2.21 1.50 11.12
C GLU A 360 2.42 2.83 11.84
N LEU A 361 3.64 3.18 12.25
CA LEU A 361 3.91 4.49 12.88
C LEU A 361 3.63 5.68 11.95
N GLU A 362 3.89 5.56 10.65
CA GLU A 362 3.55 6.59 9.68
C GLU A 362 2.03 6.65 9.41
N GLU A 363 1.37 5.50 9.26
CA GLU A 363 -0.08 5.40 9.01
C GLU A 363 -0.91 5.88 10.21
N GLU A 364 -0.50 5.50 11.44
CA GLU A 364 -1.24 5.74 12.69
C GLU A 364 -0.92 7.09 13.33
N LEU A 365 0.35 7.51 13.33
CA LEU A 365 0.86 8.64 14.11
C LEU A 365 1.55 9.72 13.27
N ARG A 366 1.75 9.48 11.96
CA ARG A 366 2.59 10.28 11.04
C ARG A 366 4.04 10.45 11.50
N LEU A 367 4.56 9.49 12.24
CA LEU A 367 5.95 9.47 12.69
C LEU A 367 6.81 8.72 11.66
N ARG A 368 7.70 9.46 10.99
CA ARG A 368 8.67 8.90 10.02
C ARG A 368 9.93 8.45 10.73
N VAL A 369 9.92 7.22 11.20
CA VAL A 369 11.06 6.62 11.93
C VAL A 369 11.88 5.71 11.02
N THR A 370 13.16 5.57 11.31
CA THR A 370 14.04 4.61 10.62
C THR A 370 14.07 3.29 11.39
N ALA A 371 14.19 2.17 10.68
CA ALA A 371 14.15 0.82 11.28
C ALA A 371 15.27 0.56 12.30
N ASP A 372 16.39 1.26 12.19
CA ASP A 372 17.52 1.21 13.15
C ASP A 372 17.31 2.08 14.39
N SER A 373 16.31 2.98 14.37
CA SER A 373 15.97 3.84 15.52
C SER A 373 15.00 3.19 16.51
N VAL A 374 14.46 2.00 16.19
CA VAL A 374 13.57 1.25 17.07
C VAL A 374 14.32 0.14 17.80
N THR A 375 14.05 -0.02 19.09
CA THR A 375 14.71 -1.00 19.95
C THR A 375 13.75 -2.10 20.35
N LEU A 376 14.10 -3.36 20.10
CA LEU A 376 13.31 -4.50 20.60
C LEU A 376 13.43 -4.57 22.13
N LEU A 377 12.29 -4.67 22.82
CA LEU A 377 12.23 -4.81 24.27
C LEU A 377 11.96 -6.25 24.71
N GLY A 378 11.07 -6.95 23.99
CA GLY A 378 10.61 -8.30 24.35
C GLY A 378 9.37 -8.70 23.57
N ALA A 379 8.61 -9.65 24.09
CA ALA A 379 7.30 -9.99 23.53
C ALA A 379 6.30 -10.40 24.60
N VAL A 380 5.00 -10.24 24.30
CA VAL A 380 3.86 -10.62 25.16
C VAL A 380 2.95 -11.57 24.39
N TYR A 381 2.60 -12.69 25.02
CA TYR A 381 1.64 -13.66 24.48
C TYR A 381 0.69 -14.11 25.60
N LEU A 382 -0.62 -13.96 25.37
CA LEU A 382 -1.64 -14.31 26.35
C LEU A 382 -2.37 -15.57 25.91
N GLU A 383 -2.26 -16.63 26.71
CA GLU A 383 -2.89 -17.91 26.40
C GLU A 383 -4.39 -17.96 26.72
N ASP A 384 -4.88 -16.97 27.48
CA ASP A 384 -6.27 -16.84 27.91
C ASP A 384 -6.94 -15.59 27.30
N GLY A 385 -8.16 -15.76 26.77
CA GLY A 385 -8.98 -14.69 26.16
C GLY A 385 -9.54 -15.06 24.78
N LYS A 386 -10.57 -14.35 24.30
CA LYS A 386 -11.22 -14.66 22.99
C LYS A 386 -10.40 -14.17 21.77
N SER A 387 -9.72 -13.02 21.88
CA SER A 387 -8.97 -12.39 20.78
C SER A 387 -7.45 -12.38 20.97
N SER A 388 -6.97 -12.32 22.22
CA SER A 388 -5.55 -12.23 22.59
C SER A 388 -4.75 -13.50 22.25
N VAL A 389 -5.39 -14.65 22.23
CA VAL A 389 -4.76 -15.96 21.97
C VAL A 389 -4.22 -16.12 20.54
N LYS A 390 -4.77 -15.33 19.61
CA LYS A 390 -4.45 -15.36 18.18
C LYS A 390 -3.31 -14.42 17.80
N HIS A 391 -2.79 -13.64 18.74
CA HIS A 391 -1.79 -12.61 18.46
C HIS A 391 -0.63 -12.69 19.44
N VAL A 392 0.58 -12.43 18.95
CA VAL A 392 1.75 -12.20 19.80
C VAL A 392 2.23 -10.78 19.58
N ALA A 393 2.31 -10.02 20.67
CA ALA A 393 2.83 -8.66 20.64
C ALA A 393 4.36 -8.71 20.68
N ILE A 394 5.02 -8.30 19.61
CA ILE A 394 6.48 -8.15 19.56
C ILE A 394 6.77 -6.69 19.91
N VAL A 395 7.31 -6.44 21.08
CA VAL A 395 7.33 -5.11 21.70
C VAL A 395 8.61 -4.38 21.36
N TYR A 396 8.47 -3.22 20.74
CA TYR A 396 9.55 -2.28 20.42
C TYR A 396 9.35 -0.96 21.16
N GLU A 397 10.43 -0.22 21.32
CA GLU A 397 10.45 1.17 21.76
C GLU A 397 10.98 2.05 20.64
N TRP A 398 10.33 3.19 20.41
CA TRP A 398 10.94 4.31 19.72
C TRP A 398 11.04 5.49 20.68
N ARG A 399 12.25 6.03 20.84
CA ARG A 399 12.50 7.22 21.66
C ARG A 399 12.77 8.42 20.75
N ALA A 400 11.90 9.42 20.85
CA ALA A 400 12.07 10.66 20.11
C ALA A 400 13.31 11.43 20.61
N PRO A 401 14.02 12.12 19.70
CA PRO A 401 15.18 12.93 20.08
C PRO A 401 14.80 14.25 20.77
N THR A 402 13.50 14.58 20.83
CA THR A 402 12.96 15.82 21.39
C THR A 402 11.65 15.55 22.14
N ASP A 403 11.25 16.49 23.01
CA ASP A 403 9.93 16.49 23.64
C ASP A 403 8.84 17.09 22.76
N ASP A 404 9.23 17.89 21.76
CA ASP A 404 8.33 18.44 20.76
C ASP A 404 8.06 17.41 19.65
N VAL A 405 7.34 16.35 20.02
CA VAL A 405 6.94 15.29 19.11
C VAL A 405 5.58 15.64 18.51
N GLU A 406 5.58 16.07 17.25
CA GLU A 406 4.34 16.27 16.50
C GLU A 406 3.73 14.91 16.14
N VAL A 407 2.72 14.51 16.92
CA VAL A 407 1.92 13.31 16.67
C VAL A 407 0.60 13.72 16.03
N ALA A 408 0.33 13.21 14.83
CA ALA A 408 -0.95 13.36 14.16
C ALA A 408 -1.67 12.01 14.15
N LEU A 409 -2.70 11.90 14.99
CA LEU A 409 -3.47 10.67 15.14
C LEU A 409 -4.34 10.41 13.92
N SER A 410 -4.26 9.21 13.36
CA SER A 410 -5.23 8.76 12.37
C SER A 410 -6.60 8.59 13.00
N ASN A 411 -7.59 9.34 12.50
CA ASN A 411 -8.99 9.19 12.89
C ASN A 411 -9.59 7.81 12.57
N ALA A 412 -8.91 6.99 11.76
CA ALA A 412 -9.31 5.63 11.48
C ALA A 412 -9.03 4.70 12.67
N GLU A 413 -7.94 4.95 13.41
CA GLU A 413 -7.39 4.03 14.43
C GLU A 413 -7.50 4.60 15.86
N PHE A 414 -7.55 5.92 16.00
CA PHE A 414 -7.58 6.57 17.31
C PHE A 414 -8.61 7.69 17.40
N PHE A 415 -9.15 7.90 18.60
CA PHE A 415 -9.95 9.07 18.89
C PHE A 415 -9.05 10.31 19.03
N GLU A 416 -9.30 11.31 18.18
CA GLU A 416 -8.57 12.58 18.14
C GLU A 416 -8.80 13.50 19.36
N ARG A 417 -7.94 14.51 19.46
CA ARG A 417 -7.97 15.57 20.47
C ARG A 417 -9.26 16.39 20.38
N ARG A 418 -10.28 16.05 21.18
CA ARG A 418 -11.36 16.99 21.54
C ARG A 418 -11.30 17.30 23.03
N GLY A 419 -11.04 18.58 23.37
CA GLY A 419 -11.08 19.07 24.75
C GLY A 419 -10.03 18.46 25.68
N THR A 420 -10.46 17.93 26.83
CA THR A 420 -9.61 17.36 27.89
C THR A 420 -9.10 15.94 27.62
N SER A 421 -9.35 15.37 26.42
CA SER A 421 -8.95 14.02 26.01
C SER A 421 -7.50 13.65 26.41
N LEU A 422 -7.33 12.46 26.98
CA LEU A 422 -6.02 11.85 27.31
C LEU A 422 -5.34 11.18 26.11
N SER A 423 -6.06 11.01 24.98
CA SER A 423 -5.52 10.41 23.76
C SER A 423 -4.55 11.38 23.06
N GLY A 424 -3.37 10.88 22.69
CA GLY A 424 -2.32 11.65 22.02
C GLY A 424 -1.52 12.56 22.95
N LYS A 425 -1.42 12.20 24.25
CA LYS A 425 -0.60 12.89 25.26
C LYS A 425 0.55 12.02 25.72
N PHE A 426 1.69 12.65 25.95
CA PHE A 426 2.80 12.05 26.67
C PHE A 426 2.58 12.16 28.17
N VAL A 427 2.67 11.05 28.88
CA VAL A 427 2.37 10.93 30.31
C VAL A 427 3.55 10.28 31.03
N GLY A 428 3.82 10.72 32.26
CA GLY A 428 4.88 10.14 33.09
C GLY A 428 4.60 8.66 33.40
N LEU A 429 5.66 7.85 33.46
CA LEU A 429 5.53 6.42 33.75
C LEU A 429 4.90 6.17 35.13
N ASP A 430 5.28 6.96 36.13
CA ASP A 430 4.75 6.86 37.50
C ASP A 430 3.24 7.13 37.56
N GLU A 431 2.76 8.10 36.79
CA GLU A 431 1.34 8.43 36.70
C GLU A 431 0.55 7.27 36.07
N ILE A 432 1.08 6.68 35.00
CA ILE A 432 0.49 5.49 34.37
C ILE A 432 0.44 4.33 35.38
N VAL A 433 1.53 4.03 36.09
CA VAL A 433 1.57 2.94 37.08
C VAL A 433 0.59 3.19 38.24
N GLN A 434 0.40 4.43 38.69
CA GLN A 434 -0.57 4.78 39.72
C GLN A 434 -2.02 4.57 39.24
N GLU A 435 -2.34 5.00 38.02
CA GLU A 435 -3.64 4.76 37.41
C GLU A 435 -3.92 3.27 37.26
N MET A 436 -2.96 2.49 36.76
CA MET A 436 -3.07 1.05 36.59
C MET A 436 -3.40 0.31 37.88
N ASN A 437 -2.83 0.77 39.01
CA ASN A 437 -3.07 0.15 40.31
C ASN A 437 -4.45 0.50 40.90
N THR A 438 -5.12 1.53 40.39
CA THR A 438 -6.43 2.01 40.87
C THR A 438 -7.59 1.68 39.92
N ALA A 439 -7.34 1.63 38.61
CA ALA A 439 -8.31 1.33 37.57
C ALA A 439 -8.40 -0.19 37.29
N HIS A 440 -9.63 -0.72 37.23
CA HIS A 440 -9.89 -2.15 37.05
C HIS A 440 -10.05 -2.59 35.58
N ASN A 441 -9.63 -1.77 34.59
CA ASN A 441 -10.20 -1.89 33.24
C ASN A 441 -9.24 -1.62 32.07
N GLU A 442 -7.96 -1.92 32.23
CA GLU A 442 -6.94 -1.71 31.19
C GLU A 442 -6.86 -2.83 30.16
N GLU A 443 -6.32 -2.47 29.00
CA GLU A 443 -5.96 -3.40 27.94
C GLU A 443 -4.74 -4.24 28.39
N PRO A 444 -4.82 -5.59 28.38
CA PRO A 444 -3.81 -6.44 29.01
C PRO A 444 -2.37 -6.25 28.53
N TRP A 445 -2.13 -6.03 27.24
CA TRP A 445 -0.75 -5.85 26.74
C TRP A 445 -0.11 -4.59 27.27
N SER A 446 -0.87 -3.49 27.36
CA SER A 446 -0.38 -2.26 27.97
C SER A 446 0.10 -2.51 29.40
N ASP A 447 -0.59 -3.36 30.17
CA ASP A 447 -0.16 -3.71 31.52
C ASP A 447 1.17 -4.45 31.57
N TYR A 448 1.30 -5.53 30.80
CA TYR A 448 2.56 -6.26 30.71
C TYR A 448 3.69 -5.40 30.16
N ILE A 449 3.44 -4.54 29.18
CA ILE A 449 4.46 -3.68 28.58
C ILE A 449 5.03 -2.71 29.62
N ILE A 450 4.15 -2.04 30.38
CA ILE A 450 4.59 -1.11 31.42
C ILE A 450 5.37 -1.85 32.52
N ARG A 451 4.80 -2.94 33.07
CA ARG A 451 5.38 -3.68 34.20
C ARG A 451 6.68 -4.38 33.85
N GLU A 452 6.73 -5.05 32.70
CA GLU A 452 7.82 -5.95 32.35
C GLU A 452 8.92 -5.31 31.51
N PHE A 453 8.65 -4.22 30.79
CA PHE A 453 9.66 -3.65 29.87
C PHE A 453 10.03 -2.21 30.18
N LEU A 454 9.13 -1.40 30.76
CA LEU A 454 9.42 0.02 31.01
C LEU A 454 9.76 0.35 32.46
N SER A 455 9.23 -0.41 33.43
CA SER A 455 9.33 -0.10 34.86
C SER A 455 10.22 -1.05 35.68
N LYS A 456 10.98 -1.96 35.03
CA LYS A 456 11.87 -2.91 35.74
C LYS A 456 12.92 -2.25 36.65
N ASP A 457 13.28 -0.99 36.38
CA ASP A 457 14.20 -0.21 37.22
C ASP A 457 13.49 0.73 38.22
N ALA A 458 12.15 0.86 38.14
CA ALA A 458 11.36 1.63 39.09
C ALA A 458 11.04 0.75 40.29
N HIS A 459 11.86 0.85 41.34
CA HIS A 459 11.63 0.23 42.65
C HIS A 459 10.29 0.66 43.26
N HIS A 460 9.13 0.16 42.81
CA HIS A 460 7.84 0.17 43.53
C HIS A 460 6.71 -0.44 42.67
N ILE A 461 6.84 -1.69 42.23
CA ILE A 461 5.66 -2.45 41.79
C ILE A 461 5.50 -3.64 42.73
N GLN A 462 4.56 -3.51 43.68
CA GLN A 462 4.09 -4.66 44.44
C GLN A 462 3.50 -5.67 43.46
N SER A 463 4.16 -6.83 43.35
CA SER A 463 3.62 -8.01 42.71
C SER A 463 2.29 -8.37 43.40
N ARG A 464 1.16 -8.16 42.74
CA ARG A 464 -0.05 -8.89 43.12
C ARG A 464 0.10 -10.29 42.55
N LEU A 465 0.28 -11.25 43.45
CA LEU A 465 -0.06 -12.65 43.18
C LEU A 465 -1.53 -12.66 42.71
N PHE A 466 -1.76 -13.17 41.51
CA PHE A 466 -3.09 -13.57 41.06
C PHE A 466 -3.63 -14.71 41.92
#